data_AF-A0A960YGD9-F1
#
_entry.id   AF-A0A960YGD9-F1
#
_cell.length_a   1.000
_cell.length_b   1.000
_cell.length_c   1.000
_cell.angle_alpha   90.00
_cell.angle_beta   90.00
_cell.angle_gamma   90.00
#
_symmetry.space_group_name_H-M   'P 1'
#
loop_
_entity.id
_entity.type
_entity.pdbx_description
1 polymer ?
#
loop_
_entity_poly.entity_id
_entity_poly.type
_entity_poly.pdbx_seq_one_letter_code
_entity_poly.pdbx_strand_id
1 'polypeptide(L)'
;MKVSNIWHISENNSFPFELWRNDKVEIRLHECNHSNYKDVHYPIDEINLVYFEITPDQWIQKKTEVVNFFNSHPAVSTTIIISSSEENPLEDESIGYRFIVLGSPLRPVLLRGLIDRCFLLEYYRQVTIELANGNPGLDQLEGIFELAKRENKNSEETIHALEKLLNYEVGLRGFNRKISDAVKNLNDYRDHEIMELHKRIQANEQLDRLREAELKDALTDKEATEKALQFSRLEEIEMNKIINAHEKLSRYTIEEIKALYKENIELKKRLGIPVEEENL
;
A
#
# COMPACT_ATOMS: atom_id res chain seq x y z
N MET A 1 -27.12 -9.03 47.26
CA MET A 1 -26.36 -9.41 46.04
C MET A 1 -26.97 -10.72 45.56
N LYS A 2 -27.49 -10.79 44.33
CA LYS A 2 -28.14 -12.03 43.86
C LYS A 2 -27.06 -13.06 43.51
N VAL A 3 -27.33 -14.32 43.84
CA VAL A 3 -26.46 -15.46 43.51
C VAL A 3 -26.92 -16.02 42.19
N SER A 4 -25.97 -16.33 41.31
CA SER A 4 -26.24 -17.08 40.10
C SER A 4 -25.41 -18.36 40.06
N ASN A 5 -26.11 -19.46 39.81
CA ASN A 5 -25.53 -20.78 39.74
C ASN A 5 -25.39 -21.20 38.27
N ILE A 6 -24.17 -21.55 37.87
CA ILE A 6 -23.90 -22.27 36.64
C ILE A 6 -23.81 -23.75 37.00
N TRP A 7 -24.75 -24.53 36.49
CA TRP A 7 -24.78 -25.98 36.63
C TRP A 7 -24.13 -26.60 35.39
N HIS A 8 -22.88 -26.98 35.51
CA HIS A 8 -22.13 -27.66 34.46
C HIS A 8 -22.41 -29.16 34.49
N ILE A 9 -23.03 -29.68 33.44
CA ILE A 9 -23.35 -31.10 33.32
C ILE A 9 -22.53 -31.68 32.17
N SER A 10 -21.56 -32.54 32.50
CA SER A 10 -20.67 -33.22 31.56
C SER A 10 -20.32 -34.64 32.05
N GLU A 11 -19.72 -35.50 31.21
CA GLU A 11 -19.30 -36.84 31.66
C GLU A 11 -17.88 -36.87 32.25
N ASN A 12 -16.98 -35.98 31.81
CA ASN A 12 -15.57 -35.91 32.24
C ASN A 12 -14.87 -34.58 31.88
N ASN A 13 -15.61 -33.57 31.43
CA ASN A 13 -15.01 -32.30 31.01
C ASN A 13 -15.12 -31.28 32.14
N SER A 14 -14.04 -30.54 32.39
CA SER A 14 -14.08 -29.38 33.28
C SER A 14 -14.73 -28.21 32.55
N PHE A 15 -15.36 -27.32 33.31
CA PHE A 15 -15.98 -26.13 32.71
C PHE A 15 -14.91 -25.32 31.93
N PRO A 16 -15.18 -24.90 30.68
CA PRO A 16 -14.14 -24.45 29.76
C PRO A 16 -13.50 -23.09 30.09
N PHE A 17 -13.96 -22.36 31.12
CA PHE A 17 -13.43 -21.04 31.47
C PHE A 17 -13.31 -20.80 32.97
N GLU A 18 -12.41 -19.89 33.33
CA GLU A 18 -12.36 -19.32 34.67
C GLU A 18 -13.55 -18.37 34.90
N LEU A 19 -14.22 -18.51 36.04
CA LEU A 19 -15.31 -17.62 36.45
C LEU A 19 -14.81 -16.19 36.59
N TRP A 20 -15.45 -15.24 35.90
CA TRP A 20 -15.15 -13.82 36.06
C TRP A 20 -15.97 -13.22 37.20
N ARG A 21 -15.44 -12.18 37.83
CA ARG A 21 -16.22 -11.39 38.78
C ARG A 21 -17.20 -10.51 38.01
N ASN A 22 -18.47 -10.58 38.38
CA ASN A 22 -19.50 -9.65 37.93
C ASN A 22 -19.86 -8.74 39.11
N ASP A 23 -19.83 -7.42 38.91
CA ASP A 23 -20.07 -6.44 39.98
C ASP A 23 -21.49 -6.52 40.58
N LYS A 24 -22.43 -7.17 39.89
CA LYS A 24 -23.86 -7.22 40.27
C LYS A 24 -24.31 -8.58 40.80
N VAL A 25 -23.60 -9.66 40.48
CA VAL A 25 -24.04 -11.05 40.73
C VAL A 25 -22.85 -11.91 41.19
N GLU A 26 -23.04 -12.67 42.26
CA GLU A 26 -22.06 -13.67 42.70
C GLU A 26 -22.25 -14.95 41.88
N ILE A 27 -21.26 -15.34 41.07
CA ILE A 27 -21.32 -16.52 40.21
C ILE A 27 -20.74 -17.73 40.94
N ARG A 28 -21.54 -18.81 41.07
CA ARG A 28 -21.11 -20.10 41.62
C ARG A 28 -21.19 -21.18 40.55
N LEU A 29 -20.13 -21.96 40.40
CA LEU A 29 -20.08 -23.10 39.49
C LEU A 29 -20.33 -24.38 40.27
N HIS A 30 -21.26 -25.19 39.78
CA HIS A 30 -21.55 -26.52 40.30
C HIS A 30 -21.36 -27.52 39.16
N GLU A 31 -20.48 -28.50 39.34
CA GLU A 31 -20.24 -29.55 38.36
C GLU A 31 -21.03 -30.81 38.71
N CYS A 32 -21.69 -31.40 37.72
CA CYS A 32 -22.60 -32.52 37.86
C CYS A 32 -22.42 -33.50 36.70
N ASN A 33 -22.63 -34.78 36.95
CA ASN A 33 -22.57 -35.80 35.89
C ASN A 33 -23.94 -35.98 35.21
N HIS A 34 -23.94 -36.48 33.97
CA HIS A 34 -25.16 -36.85 33.23
C HIS A 34 -26.09 -37.84 33.95
N SER A 35 -25.60 -38.58 34.95
CA SER A 35 -26.43 -39.51 35.74
C SER A 35 -27.18 -38.81 36.88
N ASN A 36 -26.69 -37.67 37.36
CA ASN A 36 -27.12 -37.07 38.62
C ASN A 36 -27.88 -35.75 38.45
N TYR A 37 -28.03 -35.23 37.22
CA TYR A 37 -28.67 -33.92 36.99
C TYR A 37 -30.14 -33.84 37.42
N LYS A 38 -30.80 -34.99 37.57
CA LYS A 38 -32.19 -35.10 38.04
C LYS A 38 -32.35 -34.94 39.54
N ASP A 39 -31.31 -35.25 40.30
CA ASP A 39 -31.31 -35.20 41.76
C ASP A 39 -30.82 -33.83 42.28
N VAL A 40 -30.47 -32.92 41.37
CA VAL A 40 -30.02 -31.56 41.69
C VAL A 40 -31.22 -30.70 42.13
N HIS A 41 -31.07 -30.07 43.30
CA HIS A 41 -32.05 -29.11 43.78
C HIS A 41 -31.73 -27.71 43.23
N TYR A 42 -32.62 -27.18 42.40
CA TYR A 42 -32.51 -25.83 41.83
C TYR A 42 -33.24 -24.82 42.73
N PRO A 43 -32.53 -23.92 43.44
CA PRO A 43 -33.16 -22.92 44.30
C PRO A 43 -33.99 -21.93 43.48
N ILE A 44 -35.24 -21.68 43.90
CA ILE A 44 -36.21 -20.85 43.14
C ILE A 44 -35.85 -19.36 43.16
N ASP A 45 -35.17 -18.90 44.21
CA ASP A 45 -34.84 -17.48 44.41
C ASP A 45 -33.51 -17.06 43.74
N GLU A 46 -32.79 -18.01 43.13
CA GLU A 46 -31.48 -17.78 42.49
C GLU A 46 -31.55 -17.97 40.97
N ILE A 47 -30.60 -17.37 40.25
CA ILE A 47 -30.55 -17.48 38.79
C ILE A 47 -29.79 -18.77 38.44
N ASN A 48 -30.51 -19.80 37.99
CA ASN A 48 -29.92 -21.09 37.61
C ASN A 48 -29.76 -21.20 36.09
N LEU A 49 -28.51 -21.16 35.63
CA LEU A 49 -28.14 -21.43 34.24
C LEU A 49 -27.58 -22.84 34.16
N VAL A 50 -28.12 -23.66 33.25
CA VAL A 50 -27.64 -25.02 33.03
C VAL A 50 -26.78 -25.04 31.78
N TYR A 51 -25.58 -25.57 31.89
CA TYR A 51 -24.69 -25.84 30.78
C TYR A 51 -24.61 -27.36 30.60
N PHE A 52 -25.11 -27.86 29.48
CA PHE A 52 -25.27 -29.28 29.23
C PHE A 52 -24.43 -29.69 28.02
N GLU A 53 -23.33 -30.39 28.26
CA GLU A 53 -22.42 -30.82 27.21
C GLU A 53 -22.70 -32.26 26.80
N ILE A 54 -23.12 -32.48 25.56
CA ILE A 54 -23.58 -33.79 25.09
C ILE A 54 -23.05 -34.10 23.70
N THR A 55 -22.76 -35.38 23.44
CA THR A 55 -22.43 -35.84 22.09
C THR A 55 -23.68 -35.94 21.21
N PRO A 56 -23.57 -35.80 19.87
CA PRO A 56 -24.73 -35.90 18.97
C PRO A 56 -25.55 -37.19 19.16
N ASP A 57 -24.88 -38.32 19.34
CA ASP A 57 -25.52 -39.63 19.52
C ASP A 57 -26.31 -39.71 20.82
N GLN A 58 -25.76 -39.15 21.91
CA GLN A 58 -26.44 -39.07 23.20
C GLN A 58 -27.61 -38.09 23.14
N TRP A 59 -27.49 -36.98 22.40
CA TRP A 59 -28.56 -36.00 22.25
C TRP A 59 -29.79 -36.62 21.59
N ILE A 60 -29.62 -37.35 20.49
CA ILE A 60 -30.72 -38.03 19.80
C ILE A 60 -31.48 -38.97 20.74
N GLN A 61 -30.78 -39.66 21.64
CA GLN A 61 -31.38 -40.60 22.59
C GLN A 61 -32.06 -39.92 23.79
N LYS A 62 -31.46 -38.84 24.32
CA LYS A 62 -31.90 -38.20 25.58
C LYS A 62 -32.68 -36.88 25.38
N LYS A 63 -32.79 -36.37 24.16
CA LYS A 63 -33.41 -35.06 23.84
C LYS A 63 -34.77 -34.89 24.50
N THR A 64 -35.70 -35.81 24.26
CA THR A 64 -37.08 -35.70 24.76
C THR A 64 -37.13 -35.68 26.28
N GLU A 65 -36.27 -36.47 26.93
CA GLU A 65 -36.18 -36.55 28.38
C GLU A 65 -35.60 -35.27 29.00
N VAL A 66 -34.50 -34.76 28.44
CA VAL A 66 -33.83 -33.54 28.91
C VAL A 66 -34.72 -32.32 28.72
N VAL A 67 -35.34 -32.17 27.54
CA VAL A 67 -36.24 -31.05 27.24
C VAL A 67 -37.47 -31.08 28.14
N ASN A 68 -38.10 -32.24 28.35
CA ASN A 68 -39.25 -32.36 29.24
C ASN A 68 -38.89 -32.10 30.71
N PHE A 69 -37.73 -32.58 31.16
CA PHE A 69 -37.26 -32.34 32.51
C PHE A 69 -37.05 -30.85 32.78
N PHE A 70 -36.25 -30.15 31.97
CA PHE A 70 -35.94 -28.74 32.20
C PHE A 70 -37.13 -27.80 31.92
N ASN A 71 -38.04 -28.15 31.00
CA ASN A 71 -39.29 -27.40 30.84
C ASN A 71 -40.21 -27.51 32.06
N SER A 72 -40.18 -28.64 32.76
CA SER A 72 -40.98 -28.87 33.97
C SER A 72 -40.41 -28.19 35.22
N HIS A 73 -39.18 -27.66 35.15
CA HIS A 73 -38.50 -26.99 36.26
C HIS A 73 -38.53 -25.46 36.08
N PRO A 74 -39.47 -24.74 36.73
CA PRO A 74 -39.58 -23.29 36.59
C PRO A 74 -38.38 -22.52 37.17
N ALA A 75 -37.62 -23.13 38.08
CA ALA A 75 -36.42 -22.57 38.70
C ALA A 75 -35.19 -22.53 37.77
N VAL A 76 -35.22 -23.22 36.63
CA VAL A 76 -34.16 -23.19 35.62
C VAL A 76 -34.46 -22.10 34.60
N SER A 77 -33.54 -21.15 34.49
CA SER A 77 -33.71 -19.95 33.69
C SER A 77 -33.39 -20.18 32.22
N THR A 78 -32.23 -20.75 31.93
CA THR A 78 -31.77 -21.02 30.56
C THR A 78 -30.89 -22.26 30.56
N THR A 79 -31.09 -23.13 29.58
CA THR A 79 -30.28 -24.33 29.37
C THR A 79 -29.48 -24.17 28.08
N ILE A 80 -28.15 -24.06 28.19
CA ILE A 80 -27.23 -24.04 27.06
C ILE A 80 -26.82 -25.48 26.78
N ILE A 81 -27.11 -25.96 25.57
CA ILE A 81 -26.73 -27.31 25.12
C ILE A 81 -25.58 -27.17 24.14
N ILE A 82 -24.50 -27.90 24.38
CA ILE A 82 -23.33 -27.89 23.50
C ILE A 82 -23.11 -29.26 22.91
N SER A 83 -23.09 -29.28 21.58
CA SER A 83 -22.70 -30.45 20.80
C SER A 83 -21.18 -30.51 20.72
N SER A 84 -20.59 -31.60 21.21
CA SER A 84 -19.14 -31.84 21.18
C SER A 84 -18.61 -32.31 19.81
N SER A 85 -19.41 -32.28 18.73
CA SER A 85 -19.00 -32.67 17.37
C SER A 85 -19.01 -31.50 16.38
N GLU A 86 -18.01 -31.46 15.50
CA GLU A 86 -17.82 -30.44 14.45
C GLU A 86 -18.79 -30.60 13.27
N GLU A 87 -19.36 -31.78 13.05
CA GLU A 87 -19.93 -32.14 11.73
C GLU A 87 -21.44 -31.93 11.59
N ASN A 88 -22.20 -31.71 12.68
CA ASN A 88 -23.63 -31.40 12.57
C ASN A 88 -24.06 -30.44 13.69
N PRO A 89 -24.45 -29.19 13.38
CA PRO A 89 -25.23 -28.42 14.34
C PRO A 89 -26.48 -29.23 14.64
N LEU A 90 -26.80 -29.37 15.93
CA LEU A 90 -28.06 -29.96 16.39
C LEU A 90 -29.19 -29.02 15.98
N GLU A 91 -29.55 -29.01 14.69
CA GLU A 91 -30.66 -28.22 14.17
C GLU A 91 -31.95 -28.89 14.61
N ASP A 92 -32.65 -28.21 15.52
CA ASP A 92 -33.93 -28.69 15.97
C ASP A 92 -34.86 -27.50 16.26
N GLU A 93 -35.78 -27.26 15.32
CA GLU A 93 -36.78 -26.18 15.35
C GLU A 93 -37.80 -26.33 16.51
N SER A 94 -37.75 -27.46 17.24
CA SER A 94 -38.71 -27.85 18.27
C SER A 94 -38.34 -27.46 19.69
N ILE A 95 -37.23 -26.75 19.89
CA ILE A 95 -36.72 -26.43 21.23
C ILE A 95 -37.21 -25.05 21.65
N GLY A 96 -37.92 -24.97 22.78
CA GLY A 96 -38.51 -23.72 23.27
C GLY A 96 -37.48 -22.63 23.61
N TYR A 97 -37.96 -21.40 23.80
CA TYR A 97 -37.15 -20.18 24.04
C TYR A 97 -36.16 -20.23 25.22
N ARG A 98 -36.23 -21.27 26.07
CA ARG A 98 -35.36 -21.46 27.25
C ARG A 98 -34.09 -22.24 26.95
N PHE A 99 -33.92 -22.73 25.72
CA PHE A 99 -32.76 -23.52 25.34
C PHE A 99 -31.95 -22.81 24.26
N ILE A 100 -30.63 -22.88 24.40
CA ILE A 100 -29.69 -22.33 23.42
C ILE A 100 -28.80 -23.48 23.00
N VAL A 101 -28.90 -23.90 21.74
CA VAL A 101 -28.09 -24.97 21.19
C VAL A 101 -26.88 -24.37 20.46
N LEU A 102 -25.69 -24.82 20.84
CA LEU A 102 -24.43 -24.32 20.33
C LEU A 102 -23.57 -25.48 19.78
N GLY A 103 -22.94 -25.26 18.63
CA GLY A 103 -21.96 -26.18 18.05
C GLY A 103 -20.54 -25.91 18.56
N SER A 104 -19.75 -26.97 18.76
CA SER A 104 -18.30 -26.89 19.03
C SER A 104 -17.50 -26.76 17.73
N PRO A 105 -16.34 -26.07 17.69
CA PRO A 105 -15.65 -25.40 18.80
C PRO A 105 -16.19 -24.00 19.09
N LEU A 106 -16.52 -23.74 20.36
CA LEU A 106 -16.96 -22.42 20.79
C LEU A 106 -15.76 -21.53 21.13
N ARG A 107 -15.78 -20.31 20.57
CA ARG A 107 -14.83 -19.27 20.98
C ARG A 107 -15.17 -18.83 22.41
N PRO A 108 -14.21 -18.85 23.35
CA PRO A 108 -14.42 -18.48 24.75
C PRO A 108 -15.15 -17.15 24.97
N VAL A 109 -14.81 -16.16 24.14
CA VAL A 109 -15.38 -14.80 24.20
C VAL A 109 -16.88 -14.80 23.89
N LEU A 110 -17.33 -15.63 22.95
CA LEU A 110 -18.73 -15.69 22.54
C LEU A 110 -19.59 -16.37 23.60
N LEU A 111 -19.11 -17.49 24.15
CA LEU A 111 -19.81 -18.22 25.20
C LEU A 111 -19.91 -17.38 26.49
N ARG A 112 -18.85 -16.66 26.85
CA ARG A 112 -18.88 -15.67 27.92
C ARG A 112 -19.94 -14.58 27.67
N GLY A 113 -19.93 -13.97 26.48
CA GLY A 113 -20.90 -12.94 26.13
C GLY A 113 -22.36 -13.42 26.15
N LEU A 114 -22.59 -14.68 25.76
CA LEU A 114 -23.91 -15.32 25.82
C LEU A 114 -24.35 -15.54 27.28
N ILE A 115 -23.47 -16.09 28.12
CA ILE A 115 -23.74 -16.31 29.55
C ILE A 115 -24.03 -14.98 30.25
N ASP A 116 -23.23 -13.94 30.01
CA ASP A 116 -23.44 -12.60 30.57
C ASP A 116 -24.80 -12.02 30.17
N ARG A 117 -25.20 -12.19 28.89
CA ARG A 117 -26.50 -11.74 28.40
C ARG A 117 -27.67 -12.51 29.02
N CYS A 118 -27.52 -13.83 29.18
CA CYS A 118 -28.50 -14.66 29.87
C CYS A 118 -28.69 -14.23 31.34
N PHE A 119 -27.60 -13.95 32.05
CA PHE A 119 -27.67 -13.45 33.43
C PHE A 119 -28.35 -12.09 33.52
N LEU A 120 -28.03 -11.16 32.64
CA LEU A 120 -28.66 -9.84 32.60
C LEU A 120 -30.17 -9.96 32.36
N LEU A 121 -30.57 -10.77 31.38
CA LEU A 121 -31.97 -10.96 31.03
C LEU A 121 -32.77 -11.59 32.19
N GLU A 122 -32.20 -12.58 32.86
CA GLU A 122 -32.85 -13.24 34.00
C GLU A 122 -32.87 -12.39 35.26
N TYR A 123 -31.80 -11.61 35.50
CA TYR A 123 -31.78 -10.61 36.56
C TYR A 123 -32.94 -9.61 36.38
N TYR A 124 -33.10 -9.05 35.19
CA TYR A 124 -34.20 -8.13 34.90
C TYR A 124 -35.57 -8.80 34.94
N ARG A 125 -35.68 -10.07 34.51
CA ARG A 125 -36.92 -10.85 34.63
C ARG A 125 -37.33 -11.01 36.09
N GLN A 126 -36.41 -11.41 36.97
CA GLN A 126 -36.68 -11.52 38.39
C GLN A 126 -37.03 -10.17 39.02
N VAL A 127 -36.29 -9.10 38.69
CA VAL A 127 -36.61 -7.74 39.17
C VAL A 127 -38.02 -7.35 38.72
N THR A 128 -38.42 -7.64 37.48
CA THR A 128 -39.77 -7.34 36.98
C THR A 128 -40.85 -8.15 37.71
N ILE A 129 -40.59 -9.42 38.02
CA ILE A 129 -41.51 -10.27 38.80
C ILE A 129 -41.60 -9.79 40.25
N GLU A 130 -40.49 -9.41 40.87
CA GLU A 130 -40.45 -8.81 42.21
C GLU A 130 -41.23 -7.49 42.25
N LEU A 131 -41.11 -6.65 41.21
CA LEU A 131 -41.89 -5.41 41.04
C LEU A 131 -43.36 -5.65 40.74
N ALA A 132 -43.71 -6.76 40.09
CA ALA A 132 -45.09 -7.13 39.82
C ALA A 132 -45.79 -7.72 41.06
N ASN A 133 -45.05 -8.43 41.90
CA ASN A 133 -45.57 -9.09 43.11
C ASN A 133 -45.50 -8.20 44.36
N GLY A 134 -44.51 -7.32 44.45
CA GLY A 134 -44.40 -6.31 45.50
C GLY A 134 -44.92 -4.99 44.96
N ASN A 135 -45.93 -4.39 45.61
CA ASN A 135 -46.35 -3.01 45.36
C ASN A 135 -45.09 -2.11 45.54
N PRO A 136 -44.44 -1.62 44.47
CA PRO A 136 -43.18 -0.94 44.66
C PRO A 136 -43.49 0.48 45.11
N GLY A 137 -42.90 0.89 46.24
CA GLY A 137 -42.86 2.29 46.60
C GLY A 137 -42.26 3.10 45.45
N LEU A 138 -42.83 4.28 45.18
CA LEU A 138 -42.44 5.23 44.13
C LEU A 138 -40.91 5.35 43.95
N ASP A 139 -40.15 5.33 45.04
CA ASP A 139 -38.69 5.45 45.08
C ASP A 139 -37.93 4.36 44.30
N GLN A 140 -38.43 3.12 44.26
CA GLN A 140 -37.77 2.03 43.51
C GLN A 140 -38.05 2.09 42.02
N LEU A 141 -39.26 2.51 41.63
CA LEU A 141 -39.59 2.78 40.24
C LEU A 141 -38.81 4.00 39.73
N GLU A 142 -38.67 5.04 40.56
CA GLU A 142 -37.88 6.24 40.24
C GLU A 142 -36.40 5.88 40.00
N GLY A 143 -35.80 5.01 40.81
CA GLY A 143 -34.44 4.52 40.58
C GLY A 143 -34.26 3.76 39.25
N ILE A 144 -35.26 2.98 38.82
CA ILE A 144 -35.21 2.28 37.52
C ILE A 144 -35.42 3.25 36.36
N PHE A 145 -36.34 4.22 36.49
CA PHE A 145 -36.52 5.27 35.50
C PHE A 145 -35.28 6.15 35.37
N GLU A 146 -34.59 6.46 36.47
CA GLU A 146 -33.30 7.17 36.44
C GLU A 146 -32.22 6.35 35.73
N LEU A 147 -32.12 5.05 35.99
CA LEU A 147 -31.18 4.17 35.31
C LEU A 147 -31.48 4.08 33.81
N ALA A 148 -32.74 3.88 33.42
CA ALA A 148 -33.16 3.84 32.02
C ALA A 148 -32.92 5.18 31.32
N LYS A 149 -33.16 6.31 32.00
CA LYS A 149 -32.89 7.64 31.47
C LYS A 149 -31.40 7.90 31.32
N ARG A 150 -30.58 7.42 32.24
CA ARG A 150 -29.11 7.50 32.17
C ARG A 150 -28.56 6.63 31.04
N GLU A 151 -29.07 5.42 30.87
CA GLU A 151 -28.69 4.53 29.77
C GLU A 151 -29.12 5.10 28.41
N ASN A 152 -30.31 5.68 28.33
CA ASN A 152 -30.78 6.34 27.11
C ASN A 152 -29.94 7.59 26.80
N LYS A 153 -29.58 8.39 27.81
CA LYS A 153 -28.66 9.52 27.63
C LYS A 153 -27.28 9.07 27.16
N ASN A 154 -26.74 7.99 27.74
CA ASN A 154 -25.49 7.40 27.27
C ASN A 154 -25.62 6.92 25.81
N SER A 155 -26.76 6.34 25.44
CA SER A 155 -27.05 5.94 24.06
C SER A 155 -27.05 7.13 23.10
N GLU A 156 -27.71 8.25 23.46
CA GLU A 156 -27.70 9.50 22.70
C GLU A 156 -26.28 10.07 22.54
N GLU A 157 -25.48 10.06 23.62
CA GLU A 157 -24.08 10.47 23.58
C GLU A 157 -23.26 9.58 22.64
N THR A 158 -23.53 8.27 22.63
CA THR A 158 -22.88 7.29 21.76
C THR A 158 -23.27 7.50 20.29
N ILE A 159 -24.55 7.72 20.02
CA ILE A 159 -25.07 8.06 18.68
C ILE A 159 -24.42 9.34 18.17
N HIS A 160 -24.34 10.37 19.01
CA HIS A 160 -23.70 11.63 18.63
C HIS A 160 -22.19 11.48 18.36
N ALA A 161 -21.50 10.63 19.12
CA ALA A 161 -20.10 10.30 18.85
C ALA A 161 -19.95 9.55 17.51
N LEU A 162 -20.87 8.63 17.19
CA LEU A 162 -20.90 7.93 15.91
C LEU A 162 -21.19 8.88 14.74
N GLU A 163 -22.12 9.82 14.89
CA GLU A 163 -22.39 10.86 13.88
C GLU A 163 -21.14 11.71 13.60
N LYS A 164 -20.40 12.11 14.65
CA LYS A 164 -19.13 12.82 14.49
C LYS A 164 -18.09 12.00 13.75
N LEU A 165 -17.99 10.70 14.06
CA LEU A 165 -17.08 9.78 13.38
C LEU A 165 -17.47 9.65 11.90
N LEU A 166 -18.75 9.53 11.60
CA LEU A 166 -19.26 9.39 10.24
C LEU A 166 -19.02 10.66 9.42
N ASN A 167 -19.25 11.85 10.01
CA ASN A 167 -18.91 13.13 9.38
C ASN A 167 -17.39 13.27 9.13
N TYR A 168 -16.57 12.81 10.07
CA TYR A 168 -15.12 12.77 9.89
C TYR A 168 -14.73 11.83 8.74
N GLU A 169 -15.34 10.65 8.64
CA GLU A 169 -15.09 9.70 7.57
C GLU A 169 -15.47 10.27 6.19
N VAL A 170 -16.62 10.95 6.09
CA VAL A 170 -17.04 11.65 4.86
C VAL A 170 -16.01 12.72 4.47
N GLY A 171 -15.53 13.50 5.44
CA GLY A 171 -14.45 14.47 5.23
C GLY A 171 -13.15 13.81 4.74
N LEU A 172 -12.77 12.69 5.35
CA LEU A 172 -11.58 11.91 4.99
C LEU A 172 -11.69 11.36 3.55
N ARG A 173 -12.86 10.84 3.16
CA ARG A 173 -13.11 10.40 1.79
C ARG A 173 -12.97 11.55 0.79
N GLY A 174 -13.48 12.73 1.13
CA GLY A 174 -13.30 13.94 0.32
C GLY A 174 -11.83 14.35 0.18
N PHE A 175 -11.06 14.26 1.27
CA PHE A 175 -9.63 14.54 1.27
C PHE A 175 -8.83 13.51 0.46
N ASN A 176 -9.15 12.22 0.58
CA ASN A 176 -8.54 11.15 -0.21
C ASN A 176 -8.80 11.33 -1.72
N ARG A 177 -9.99 11.79 -2.11
CA ARG A 177 -10.25 12.14 -3.52
C ARG A 177 -9.32 13.26 -4.00
N LYS A 178 -9.20 14.34 -3.22
CA LYS A 178 -8.27 15.45 -3.54
C LYS A 178 -6.82 14.99 -3.64
N ILE A 179 -6.38 14.10 -2.75
CA ILE A 179 -5.04 13.49 -2.83
C ILE A 179 -4.90 12.68 -4.12
N SER A 180 -5.89 11.83 -4.44
CA SER A 180 -5.86 11.04 -5.67
C SER A 180 -5.77 11.91 -6.92
N ASP A 181 -6.52 13.03 -6.95
CA ASP A 181 -6.45 13.99 -8.05
C ASP A 181 -5.08 14.67 -8.10
N ALA A 182 -4.50 15.05 -6.96
CA ALA A 182 -3.16 15.63 -6.89
C ALA A 182 -2.07 14.66 -7.36
N VAL A 183 -2.17 13.37 -6.99
CA VAL A 183 -1.26 12.31 -7.44
C VAL A 183 -1.38 12.10 -8.94
N LYS A 184 -2.61 12.11 -9.48
CA LYS A 184 -2.83 12.00 -10.92
C LYS A 184 -2.19 13.17 -11.67
N ASN A 185 -2.44 14.40 -11.22
CA ASN A 185 -1.81 15.58 -11.81
C ASN A 185 -0.28 15.51 -11.74
N LEU A 186 0.29 15.05 -10.62
CA LEU A 186 1.74 14.87 -10.46
C LEU A 186 2.30 13.84 -11.44
N ASN A 187 1.61 12.73 -11.65
CA ASN A 187 2.00 11.75 -12.67
C ASN A 187 1.93 12.35 -14.08
N ASP A 188 0.87 13.08 -14.40
CA ASP A 188 0.74 13.75 -15.70
C ASP A 188 1.89 14.75 -15.94
N TYR A 189 2.28 15.52 -14.90
CA TYR A 189 3.45 16.41 -14.96
C TYR A 189 4.76 15.64 -15.17
N ARG A 190 4.96 14.53 -14.45
CA ARG A 190 6.15 13.69 -14.59
C ARG A 190 6.23 13.10 -16.00
N ASP A 191 5.13 12.63 -16.56
CA ASP A 191 5.09 12.07 -17.92
C ASP A 191 5.43 13.16 -18.96
N HIS A 192 4.94 14.39 -18.74
CA HIS A 192 5.30 15.54 -19.57
C HIS A 192 6.80 15.86 -19.49
N GLU A 193 7.37 15.89 -18.29
CA GLU A 193 8.79 16.15 -18.08
C GLU A 193 9.66 15.08 -18.73
N ILE A 194 9.28 13.80 -18.62
CA ILE A 194 9.97 12.68 -19.30
C ILE A 194 9.93 12.87 -20.82
N MET A 195 8.78 13.26 -21.38
CA MET A 195 8.67 13.53 -22.82
C MET A 195 9.55 14.70 -23.25
N GLU A 196 9.63 15.76 -22.46
CA GLU A 196 10.51 16.90 -22.74
C GLU A 196 11.98 16.52 -22.67
N LEU A 197 12.38 15.76 -21.65
CA LEU A 197 13.74 15.23 -21.53
C LEU A 197 14.12 14.34 -22.72
N HIS A 198 13.20 13.48 -23.16
CA HIS A 198 13.43 12.65 -24.33
C HIS A 198 13.66 13.48 -25.60
N LYS A 199 12.86 14.53 -25.82
CA LYS A 199 13.08 15.47 -26.94
C LYS A 199 14.43 16.18 -26.84
N ARG A 200 14.84 16.59 -25.63
CA ARG A 200 16.15 17.21 -25.41
C ARG A 200 17.31 16.25 -25.69
N ILE A 201 17.19 14.99 -25.28
CA ILE A 201 18.18 13.95 -25.59
C ILE A 201 18.27 13.76 -27.10
N GLN A 202 17.14 13.62 -27.80
CA GLN A 202 17.11 13.46 -29.25
C GLN A 202 17.72 14.67 -29.98
N ALA A 203 17.45 15.89 -29.51
CA ALA A 203 18.06 17.10 -30.05
C ALA A 203 19.58 17.13 -29.83
N ASN A 204 20.05 16.70 -28.66
CA ASN A 204 21.48 16.57 -28.37
C ASN A 204 22.15 15.52 -29.24
N GLU A 205 21.55 14.34 -29.43
CA GLU A 205 22.06 13.31 -30.33
C GLU A 205 22.17 13.83 -31.78
N GLN A 206 21.20 14.62 -32.22
CA GLN A 206 21.25 15.25 -33.55
C GLN A 206 22.36 16.31 -33.64
N LEU A 207 22.54 17.12 -32.59
CA LEU A 207 23.65 18.08 -32.50
C LEU A 207 25.02 17.39 -32.52
N ASP A 208 25.16 16.26 -31.82
CA ASP A 208 26.40 15.51 -31.79
C ASP A 208 26.72 14.92 -33.17
N ARG A 209 25.72 14.40 -33.89
CA ARG A 209 25.90 13.96 -35.29
C ARG A 209 26.30 15.10 -36.22
N LEU A 210 25.71 16.29 -36.05
CA LEU A 210 26.09 17.47 -36.84
C LEU A 210 27.51 17.90 -36.53
N ARG A 211 27.92 17.91 -35.25
CA ARG A 211 29.30 18.19 -34.84
C ARG A 211 30.29 17.19 -35.42
N GLU A 212 29.98 15.90 -35.41
CA GLU A 212 30.83 14.89 -36.04
C GLU A 212 30.99 15.12 -37.54
N ALA A 213 29.91 15.48 -38.23
CA ALA A 213 29.94 15.81 -39.65
C ALA A 213 30.79 17.07 -39.91
N GLU A 214 30.57 18.15 -39.16
CA GLU A 214 31.34 19.40 -39.28
C GLU A 214 32.84 19.19 -38.98
N LEU A 215 33.17 18.38 -37.96
CA LEU A 215 34.56 18.05 -37.64
C LEU A 215 35.22 17.25 -38.77
N LYS A 216 34.49 16.31 -39.38
CA LYS A 216 34.98 15.54 -40.51
C LYS A 216 35.21 16.42 -41.73
N ASP A 217 34.26 17.31 -42.04
CA ASP A 217 34.38 18.26 -43.14
C ASP A 217 35.57 19.20 -42.94
N ALA A 218 35.71 19.76 -41.73
CA ALA A 218 36.86 20.61 -41.37
C ALA A 218 38.20 19.87 -41.48
N LEU A 219 38.24 18.58 -41.16
CA LEU A 219 39.43 17.75 -41.32
C LEU A 219 39.76 17.55 -42.81
N THR A 220 38.76 17.28 -43.64
CA THR A 220 38.97 17.16 -45.09
C THR A 220 39.42 18.47 -45.74
N ASP A 221 38.87 19.60 -45.32
CA ASP A 221 39.30 20.92 -45.78
C ASP A 221 40.74 21.23 -45.36
N LYS A 222 41.11 20.84 -44.13
CA LYS A 222 42.48 20.97 -43.65
C LYS A 222 43.44 20.11 -44.48
N GLU A 223 43.08 18.87 -44.80
CA GLU A 223 43.90 18.02 -45.67
C GLU A 223 44.01 18.58 -47.10
N ALA A 224 42.93 19.12 -47.65
CA ALA A 224 42.93 19.74 -48.98
C ALA A 224 43.80 20.99 -49.02
N THR A 225 43.71 21.85 -48.00
CA THR A 225 44.55 23.06 -47.88
C THR A 225 46.02 22.72 -47.65
N GLU A 226 46.32 21.66 -46.88
CA GLU A 226 47.69 21.18 -46.71
C GLU A 226 48.28 20.67 -48.04
N LYS A 227 47.51 19.89 -48.81
CA LYS A 227 47.93 19.45 -50.16
C LYS A 227 48.15 20.64 -51.09
N ALA A 228 47.24 21.61 -51.11
CA ALA A 228 47.39 22.82 -51.91
C ALA A 228 48.66 23.62 -51.53
N LEU A 229 48.96 23.74 -50.24
CA LEU A 229 50.20 24.35 -49.75
C LEU A 229 51.44 23.57 -50.18
N GLN A 230 51.40 22.23 -50.15
CA GLN A 230 52.51 21.41 -50.63
C GLN A 230 52.74 21.59 -52.14
N PHE A 231 51.67 21.60 -52.95
CA PHE A 231 51.78 21.89 -54.38
C PHE A 231 52.34 23.29 -54.64
N SER A 232 51.84 24.32 -53.95
CA SER A 232 52.33 25.69 -54.09
C SER A 232 53.82 25.80 -53.72
N ARG A 233 54.29 25.10 -52.69
CA ARG A 233 55.73 25.02 -52.34
C ARG A 233 56.56 24.37 -53.45
N LEU A 234 56.05 23.30 -54.08
CA LEU A 234 56.74 22.64 -55.19
C LEU A 234 56.83 23.58 -56.40
N GLU A 235 55.73 24.24 -56.75
CA GLU A 235 55.70 25.25 -57.83
C GLU A 235 56.66 26.40 -57.55
N GLU A 236 56.75 26.89 -56.31
CA GLU A 236 57.69 27.94 -55.93
C GLU A 236 59.14 27.50 -56.11
N ILE A 237 59.48 26.25 -55.75
CA ILE A 237 60.82 25.68 -55.97
C ILE A 237 61.11 25.58 -57.48
N GLU A 238 60.16 25.13 -58.29
CA GLU A 238 60.32 25.06 -59.74
C GLU A 238 60.48 26.43 -60.38
N MET A 239 59.65 27.40 -59.98
CA MET A 239 59.74 28.78 -60.44
C MET A 239 61.10 29.39 -60.10
N ASN A 240 61.60 29.17 -58.89
CA ASN A 240 62.94 29.61 -58.49
C ASN A 240 64.04 28.96 -59.34
N LYS A 241 63.91 27.68 -59.73
CA LYS A 241 64.85 27.04 -60.67
C LYS A 241 64.80 27.70 -62.05
N ILE A 242 63.61 28.03 -62.55
CA ILE A 242 63.44 28.70 -63.85
C ILE A 242 64.05 30.10 -63.81
N ILE A 243 63.79 30.88 -62.76
CA ILE A 243 64.39 32.21 -62.58
C ILE A 243 65.91 32.12 -62.55
N ASN A 244 66.48 31.20 -61.76
CA ASN A 244 67.92 30.99 -61.71
C ASN A 244 68.52 30.58 -63.06
N ALA A 245 67.82 29.74 -63.84
CA ALA A 245 68.25 29.37 -65.18
C ALA A 245 68.19 30.55 -66.15
N HIS A 246 67.13 31.37 -66.07
CA HIS A 246 66.98 32.57 -66.87
C HIS A 246 68.06 33.60 -66.53
N GLU A 247 68.36 33.84 -65.25
CA GLU A 247 69.44 34.75 -64.85
C GLU A 247 70.80 34.28 -65.39
N LYS A 248 71.08 32.97 -65.35
CA LYS A 248 72.31 32.42 -65.93
C LYS A 248 72.36 32.62 -67.44
N LEU A 249 71.27 32.32 -68.16
CA LEU A 249 71.16 32.57 -69.59
C LEU A 249 71.38 34.04 -69.92
N SER A 250 70.73 34.95 -69.19
CA SER A 250 70.89 36.39 -69.36
C SER A 250 72.33 36.85 -69.12
N ARG A 251 73.05 36.29 -68.14
CA ARG A 251 74.47 36.58 -67.95
C ARG A 251 75.30 36.11 -69.14
N TYR A 252 75.09 34.88 -69.62
CA TYR A 252 75.79 34.36 -70.79
C TYR A 252 75.52 35.19 -72.05
N THR A 253 74.26 35.59 -72.29
CA THR A 253 73.94 36.44 -73.45
C THR A 253 74.55 37.83 -73.32
N ILE A 254 74.59 38.42 -72.12
CA ILE A 254 75.29 39.70 -71.91
C ILE A 254 76.80 39.55 -72.16
N GLU A 255 77.42 38.48 -71.68
CA GLU A 255 78.84 38.19 -71.93
C GLU A 255 79.12 37.98 -73.42
N GLU A 256 78.27 37.24 -74.11
CA GLU A 256 78.36 36.99 -75.55
C GLU A 256 78.13 38.27 -76.37
N ILE A 257 77.13 39.08 -76.04
CA ILE A 257 76.92 40.40 -76.66
C ILE A 257 78.15 41.28 -76.45
N LYS A 258 78.73 41.31 -75.24
CA LYS A 258 79.97 42.05 -74.98
C LYS A 258 81.15 41.51 -75.80
N ALA A 259 81.26 40.19 -75.96
CA ALA A 259 82.30 39.56 -76.76
C ALA A 259 82.14 39.88 -78.26
N LEU A 260 80.93 39.72 -78.80
CA LEU A 260 80.59 40.08 -80.18
C LEU A 260 80.77 41.57 -80.44
N TYR A 261 80.42 42.43 -79.49
CA TYR A 261 80.63 43.88 -79.61
C TYR A 261 82.13 44.22 -79.67
N LYS A 262 82.95 43.60 -78.82
CA LYS A 262 84.41 43.72 -78.89
C LYS A 262 84.97 43.22 -80.22
N GLU A 263 84.52 42.06 -80.68
CA GLU A 263 84.92 41.50 -81.98
C GLU A 263 84.49 42.42 -83.14
N ASN A 264 83.28 42.99 -83.09
CA ASN A 264 82.80 43.95 -84.09
C ASN A 264 83.65 45.23 -84.11
N ILE A 265 84.04 45.76 -82.93
CA ILE A 265 84.98 46.88 -82.83
C ILE A 265 86.33 46.51 -83.44
N GLU A 266 86.89 45.34 -83.13
CA GLU A 266 88.15 44.87 -83.69
C GLU A 266 88.09 44.71 -85.21
N LEU A 267 87.00 44.17 -85.74
CA LEU A 267 86.78 44.03 -87.18
C LEU A 267 86.60 45.39 -87.87
N LYS A 268 85.83 46.32 -87.28
CA LYS A 268 85.71 47.70 -87.78
C LYS A 268 87.04 48.43 -87.81
N LYS A 269 87.89 48.24 -86.80
CA LYS A 269 89.28 48.76 -86.77
C LYS A 269 90.15 48.16 -87.88
N ARG A 270 90.01 46.86 -88.18
CA ARG A 270 90.73 46.20 -89.29
C ARG A 270 90.24 46.63 -90.67
N LEU A 271 88.98 47.08 -90.78
CA LEU A 271 88.33 47.46 -92.04
C LEU A 271 88.33 48.99 -92.31
N GLY A 272 88.86 49.81 -91.39
CA GLY A 272 89.06 51.25 -91.60
C GLY A 272 87.80 52.13 -91.50
N ILE A 273 86.74 51.65 -90.82
CA ILE A 273 85.46 52.36 -90.64
C ILE A 273 85.48 53.07 -89.27
N PRO A 274 85.05 54.35 -89.15
CA PRO A 274 85.03 55.06 -87.88
C PRO A 274 84.06 54.39 -86.88
N VAL A 275 84.51 54.22 -85.64
CA VAL A 275 83.75 53.62 -84.54
C VAL A 275 83.11 54.75 -83.74
N GLU A 276 81.78 54.81 -83.71
CA GLU A 276 81.06 55.64 -82.75
C GLU A 276 81.04 54.92 -81.40
N GLU A 277 81.74 55.47 -80.42
CA GLU A 277 81.67 55.03 -79.02
C GLU A 277 80.40 55.62 -78.39
N GLU A 278 79.28 54.92 -78.50
CA GLU A 278 78.16 55.13 -77.58
C GLU A 278 78.38 54.25 -76.35
N ASN A 279 78.57 54.90 -75.20
CA ASN A 279 78.75 54.28 -73.90
C ASN A 279 77.49 53.49 -73.50
N LEU A 280 77.68 52.20 -73.19
CA LEU A 280 76.76 51.35 -72.44
C LEU A 280 77.09 51.41 -70.94
#